data_AF-A0A0C2G5H4-F1
#
_entry.id   AF-A0A0C2G5H4-F1
#
_cell.length_a   1.000
_cell.length_b   1.000
_cell.length_c   1.000
_cell.angle_alpha   90.00
_cell.angle_beta   90.00
_cell.angle_gamma   90.00
#
_symmetry.space_group_name_H-M   'P 1'
#
loop_
_entity.id
_entity.type
_entity.pdbx_description
1 polymer ?
#
loop_
_entity_poly.entity_id
_entity_poly.type
_entity_poly.pdbx_seq_one_letter_code
_entity_poly.pdbx_strand_id
1 'polypeptide(L)'
;MDLINRLESINMDGISIDLLGSLVKYFPTDEEMLMYKNAPREDVKRSCDVLCWEAARRSTLKIRAELAIAREQILSDGTALSKAVGFKLSSLPAILGAKGKQKNVSKLRLVDLLAQFVEFDTIALENVISSLQLARFAFRGSLRDGLNDLFDALIRSITLNDVEAASKELNSSVTRLKQQLTSRGAGDMSLLEAYQPFLESAMASGASLVSDLQDLRATEKSLQLFLCADTMKLEEIISVITEALTMLSASIKV
;
A
#
# COMPACT_ATOMS: atom_id res chain seq x y z
N MET A 1 -44.51 -14.35 0.02
CA MET A 1 -44.59 -15.36 -1.06
C MET A 1 -43.44 -15.22 -2.05
N ASP A 2 -43.05 -14.01 -2.45
CA ASP A 2 -42.05 -13.82 -3.51
C ASP A 2 -40.61 -14.24 -3.10
N LEU A 3 -40.19 -14.01 -1.85
CA LEU A 3 -38.85 -14.37 -1.38
C LEU A 3 -38.61 -15.89 -1.28
N ILE A 4 -39.60 -16.64 -0.80
CA ILE A 4 -39.51 -18.10 -0.60
C ILE A 4 -39.47 -18.80 -1.96
N ASN A 5 -40.34 -18.41 -2.89
CA ASN A 5 -40.33 -18.95 -4.24
C ASN A 5 -39.01 -18.63 -4.97
N ARG A 6 -38.44 -17.44 -4.75
CA ARG A 6 -37.11 -17.08 -5.27
C ARG A 6 -35.99 -17.94 -4.68
N LEU A 7 -35.98 -18.12 -3.36
CA LEU A 7 -35.04 -19.01 -2.65
C LEU A 7 -35.11 -20.46 -3.14
N GLU A 8 -36.30 -20.94 -3.51
CA GLU A 8 -36.47 -22.29 -4.08
C GLU A 8 -36.08 -22.40 -5.54
N SER A 9 -36.32 -21.35 -6.33
CA SER A 9 -35.96 -21.28 -7.75
C SER A 9 -34.48 -21.01 -8.00
N ILE A 10 -33.68 -20.78 -6.95
CA ILE A 10 -32.25 -20.40 -7.00
C ILE A 10 -32.04 -19.04 -7.71
N ASN A 11 -33.12 -18.35 -8.09
CA ASN A 11 -33.08 -17.02 -8.68
C ASN A 11 -32.92 -15.97 -7.57
N MET A 12 -31.68 -15.53 -7.36
CA MET A 12 -31.30 -14.55 -6.34
C MET A 12 -31.20 -13.11 -6.88
N ASP A 13 -31.59 -12.88 -8.13
CA ASP A 13 -31.50 -11.56 -8.75
C ASP A 13 -32.40 -10.55 -8.02
N GLY A 14 -31.77 -9.50 -7.48
CA GLY A 14 -32.44 -8.41 -6.78
C GLY A 14 -32.71 -8.64 -5.28
N ILE A 15 -32.23 -9.73 -4.67
CA ILE A 15 -32.33 -9.94 -3.21
C ILE A 15 -31.05 -9.42 -2.54
N SER A 16 -31.17 -8.46 -1.63
CA SER A 16 -30.01 -7.94 -0.88
C SER A 16 -29.44 -8.97 0.10
N ILE A 17 -28.12 -9.00 0.24
CA ILE A 17 -27.40 -9.85 1.19
C ILE A 17 -27.82 -9.54 2.64
N ASP A 18 -28.10 -8.26 2.95
CA ASP A 18 -28.56 -7.84 4.28
C ASP A 18 -29.94 -8.41 4.64
N LEU A 19 -30.82 -8.53 3.64
CA LEU A 19 -32.13 -9.16 3.81
C LEU A 19 -32.01 -10.67 4.06
N LEU A 20 -31.12 -11.35 3.32
CA LEU A 20 -30.83 -12.78 3.55
C LEU A 20 -30.13 -13.01 4.90
N GLY A 21 -29.19 -12.15 5.28
CA GLY A 21 -28.52 -12.19 6.58
C GLY A 21 -29.50 -11.98 7.74
N SER A 22 -30.45 -11.06 7.57
CA SER A 22 -31.56 -10.87 8.52
C SER A 22 -32.47 -12.10 8.58
N LEU A 23 -32.79 -12.71 7.44
CA LEU A 23 -33.61 -13.92 7.37
C LEU A 23 -32.94 -15.11 8.10
N VAL A 24 -31.63 -15.29 7.94
CA VAL A 24 -30.88 -16.34 8.64
C VAL A 24 -30.79 -16.04 10.14
N LYS A 25 -30.60 -14.78 10.52
CA LYS A 25 -30.51 -14.34 11.92
C LYS A 25 -31.82 -14.53 12.69
N TYR A 26 -32.95 -14.29 12.04
CA TYR A 26 -34.29 -14.45 12.61
C TYR A 26 -34.98 -15.71 12.10
N PHE A 27 -34.22 -16.73 11.67
CA PHE A 27 -34.79 -17.96 11.17
C PHE A 27 -35.49 -18.73 12.32
N PRO A 28 -36.72 -19.24 12.12
CA PRO A 28 -37.45 -19.95 13.16
C PRO A 28 -36.67 -21.12 13.75
N THR A 29 -36.77 -21.31 15.06
CA THR A 29 -36.16 -22.45 15.75
C THR A 29 -36.94 -23.74 15.51
N ASP A 30 -36.29 -24.89 15.74
CA ASP A 30 -36.94 -26.20 15.56
C ASP A 30 -38.17 -26.37 16.46
N GLU A 31 -38.16 -25.77 17.66
CA GLU A 31 -39.28 -25.77 18.60
C GLU A 31 -40.47 -24.95 18.08
N GLU A 32 -40.22 -23.76 17.54
CA GLU A 32 -41.25 -22.90 16.95
C GLU A 32 -41.84 -23.55 15.70
N MET A 33 -41.01 -24.17 14.86
CA MET A 33 -41.45 -24.89 13.66
C MET A 33 -42.30 -26.13 14.02
N LEU A 34 -42.00 -26.80 15.12
CA LEU A 34 -42.75 -27.98 15.57
C LEU A 34 -44.22 -27.66 15.84
N MET A 35 -44.50 -26.46 16.38
CA MET A 35 -45.86 -26.01 16.70
C MET A 35 -46.74 -25.82 15.45
N TYR A 36 -46.13 -25.56 14.29
CA TYR A 36 -46.85 -25.29 13.04
C TYR A 36 -46.81 -26.46 12.03
N LYS A 37 -46.17 -27.58 12.40
CA LYS A 37 -45.99 -28.76 11.53
C LYS A 37 -47.32 -29.37 11.07
N ASN A 38 -48.31 -29.39 11.97
CA ASN A 38 -49.65 -29.96 11.71
C ASN A 38 -50.75 -28.90 11.57
N ALA A 39 -50.41 -27.60 11.63
CA ALA A 39 -51.39 -26.52 11.51
C ALA A 39 -51.79 -26.30 10.03
N PRO A 40 -53.08 -26.15 9.71
CA PRO A 40 -53.52 -25.74 8.39
C PRO A 40 -53.20 -24.25 8.16
N ARG A 41 -52.99 -23.87 6.89
CA ARG A 41 -52.57 -22.50 6.52
C ARG A 41 -53.56 -21.42 6.95
N GLU A 42 -54.84 -21.78 7.02
CA GLU A 42 -55.98 -20.91 7.33
C GLU A 42 -55.95 -20.39 8.78
N ASP A 43 -55.33 -21.15 9.69
CA ASP A 43 -55.21 -20.81 11.11
C ASP A 43 -54.05 -19.85 11.40
N VAL A 44 -53.13 -19.67 10.43
CA VAL A 44 -51.93 -18.84 10.58
C VAL A 44 -52.20 -17.42 10.06
N LYS A 45 -52.66 -16.55 10.97
CA LYS A 45 -53.06 -15.17 10.65
C LYS A 45 -51.96 -14.12 10.78
N ARG A 46 -50.98 -14.31 11.68
CA ARG A 46 -49.90 -13.33 11.88
C ARG A 46 -48.74 -13.57 10.92
N SER A 47 -48.18 -12.49 10.39
CA SER A 47 -47.10 -12.56 9.39
C SER A 47 -45.82 -13.24 9.89
N CYS A 48 -45.50 -13.14 11.19
CA CYS A 48 -44.38 -13.87 11.79
C CYS A 48 -44.61 -15.40 11.80
N ASP A 49 -45.83 -15.81 12.11
CA ASP A 49 -46.22 -17.22 12.18
C ASP A 49 -46.27 -17.86 10.78
N VAL A 50 -46.53 -17.06 9.74
CA VAL A 50 -46.46 -17.51 8.34
C VAL A 50 -45.05 -17.95 7.96
N LEU A 51 -44.00 -17.27 8.44
CA LEU A 51 -42.62 -17.68 8.18
C LEU A 51 -42.29 -18.98 8.90
N CYS A 52 -42.71 -19.14 10.17
CA CYS A 52 -42.56 -20.39 10.93
C CYS A 52 -43.30 -21.56 10.26
N TRP A 53 -44.50 -21.31 9.74
CA TRP A 53 -45.30 -22.31 9.03
C TRP A 53 -44.65 -22.76 7.70
N GLU A 54 -44.09 -21.82 6.94
CA GLU A 54 -43.37 -22.14 5.69
C GLU A 54 -42.04 -22.86 5.97
N ALA A 55 -41.28 -22.40 6.97
CA ALA A 55 -40.02 -23.02 7.38
C ALA A 55 -40.21 -24.46 7.87
N ALA A 56 -41.29 -24.73 8.64
CA ALA A 56 -41.63 -26.06 9.14
C ALA A 56 -41.90 -27.09 8.02
N ARG A 57 -42.35 -26.63 6.85
CA ARG A 57 -42.64 -27.49 5.68
C ARG A 57 -41.46 -27.61 4.72
N ARG A 58 -40.48 -26.70 4.82
CA ARG A 58 -39.36 -26.58 3.88
C ARG A 58 -38.05 -26.47 4.65
N SER A 59 -37.58 -27.62 5.14
CA SER A 59 -36.33 -27.72 5.93
C SER A 59 -35.08 -27.24 5.19
N THR A 60 -35.12 -27.11 3.86
CA THR A 60 -34.01 -26.68 3.02
C THR A 60 -33.90 -25.16 2.85
N LEU A 61 -34.84 -24.37 3.37
CA LEU A 61 -34.82 -22.91 3.18
C LEU A 61 -33.63 -22.24 3.88
N LYS A 62 -33.30 -22.67 5.10
CA LYS A 62 -32.19 -22.10 5.87
C LYS A 62 -30.85 -22.27 5.15
N ILE A 63 -30.54 -23.51 4.77
CA ILE A 63 -29.28 -23.83 4.06
C ILE A 63 -29.22 -23.16 2.67
N ARG A 64 -30.35 -22.98 1.98
CA ARG A 64 -30.40 -22.25 0.70
C ARG A 64 -30.09 -20.77 0.86
N ALA A 65 -30.59 -20.13 1.92
CA ALA A 65 -30.25 -18.74 2.22
C ALA A 65 -28.78 -18.58 2.59
N GLU A 66 -28.24 -19.48 3.41
CA GLU A 66 -26.82 -19.50 3.79
C GLU A 66 -25.90 -19.72 2.58
N LEU A 67 -26.23 -20.67 1.69
CA LEU A 67 -25.48 -20.93 0.46
C LEU A 67 -25.52 -19.75 -0.53
N ALA A 68 -26.61 -19.00 -0.58
CA ALA A 68 -26.73 -17.83 -1.43
C ALA A 68 -25.84 -16.68 -0.96
N ILE A 69 -25.80 -16.45 0.36
CA ILE A 69 -24.89 -15.47 0.98
C ILE A 69 -23.44 -15.88 0.70
N ALA A 70 -23.10 -17.15 0.94
CA ALA A 70 -21.75 -17.66 0.70
C ALA A 70 -21.34 -17.54 -0.77
N ARG A 71 -22.25 -17.86 -1.71
CA ARG A 71 -21.99 -17.73 -3.15
C ARG A 71 -21.66 -16.30 -3.54
N GLU A 72 -22.45 -15.32 -3.09
CA GLU A 72 -22.18 -13.92 -3.45
C GLU A 72 -20.93 -13.36 -2.77
N GLN A 73 -20.64 -13.75 -1.53
CA GLN A 73 -19.38 -13.37 -0.87
C GLN A 73 -18.15 -13.93 -1.60
N ILE A 74 -18.21 -15.20 -2.01
CA ILE A 74 -17.13 -15.82 -2.79
C ILE A 74 -16.97 -15.14 -4.15
N LEU A 75 -18.09 -14.78 -4.79
CA LEU A 75 -18.07 -14.14 -6.10
C LEU A 75 -17.58 -12.69 -6.01
N SER A 76 -17.98 -11.92 -4.98
CA SER A 76 -17.50 -10.57 -4.74
C SER A 76 -16.00 -10.53 -4.45
N ASP A 77 -15.53 -11.45 -3.61
CA ASP A 77 -14.12 -11.51 -3.23
C ASP A 77 -13.25 -12.00 -4.39
N GLY A 78 -13.75 -12.96 -5.17
CA GLY A 78 -13.08 -13.45 -6.38
C GLY A 78 -13.04 -12.42 -7.52
N THR A 79 -14.07 -11.59 -7.68
CA THR A 79 -14.13 -10.58 -8.74
C THR A 79 -13.33 -9.32 -8.45
N ALA A 80 -13.24 -8.91 -7.17
CA ALA A 80 -12.44 -7.74 -6.77
C ALA A 80 -10.93 -7.96 -7.04
N LEU A 81 -10.42 -9.17 -6.81
CA LEU A 81 -9.01 -9.52 -7.05
C LEU A 81 -8.71 -9.88 -8.51
N SER A 82 -9.66 -10.47 -9.24
CA SER A 82 -9.44 -10.91 -10.63
C SER A 82 -9.57 -9.80 -11.68
N LYS A 83 -10.18 -8.66 -11.34
CA LYS A 83 -10.30 -7.50 -12.25
C LYS A 83 -9.29 -6.38 -11.99
N ALA A 84 -8.36 -6.56 -11.07
CA ALA A 84 -7.34 -5.54 -10.79
C ALA A 84 -6.39 -5.38 -12.00
N VAL A 85 -6.27 -4.17 -12.52
CA VAL A 85 -5.36 -3.81 -13.64
C VAL A 85 -3.94 -3.48 -13.15
N GLY A 86 -3.69 -3.60 -11.84
CA GLY A 86 -2.40 -3.34 -11.23
C GLY A 86 -2.36 -3.64 -9.73
N PHE A 87 -1.22 -3.35 -9.11
CA PHE A 87 -1.01 -3.48 -7.67
C PHE A 87 -0.28 -2.25 -7.14
N LYS A 88 -0.44 -1.96 -5.84
CA LYS A 88 0.30 -0.87 -5.19
C LYS A 88 1.79 -1.18 -5.15
N LEU A 89 2.64 -0.18 -5.41
CA LEU A 89 4.10 -0.34 -5.38
C LEU A 89 4.59 -0.99 -4.06
N SER A 90 4.02 -0.59 -2.92
CA SER A 90 4.34 -1.15 -1.59
C SER A 90 4.14 -2.67 -1.48
N SER A 91 3.28 -3.25 -2.33
CA SER A 91 3.01 -4.70 -2.35
C SER A 91 4.00 -5.46 -3.23
N LEU A 92 4.79 -4.76 -4.06
CA LEU A 92 5.73 -5.38 -5.00
C LEU A 92 6.69 -6.38 -4.32
N PRO A 93 7.33 -6.07 -3.16
CA PRO A 93 8.24 -7.02 -2.53
C PRO A 93 7.53 -8.29 -2.07
N ALA A 94 6.33 -8.15 -1.51
CA ALA A 94 5.51 -9.27 -1.07
C ALA A 94 5.04 -10.16 -2.24
N ILE A 95 4.69 -9.54 -3.37
CA ILE A 95 4.30 -10.25 -4.61
C ILE A 95 5.48 -11.05 -5.16
N LEU A 96 6.66 -10.43 -5.27
CA LEU A 96 7.88 -11.11 -5.73
C LEU A 96 8.29 -12.26 -4.80
N GLY A 97 8.11 -12.09 -3.49
CA GLY A 97 8.37 -13.11 -2.48
C GLY A 97 7.33 -14.23 -2.38
N ALA A 98 6.19 -14.12 -3.09
CA ALA A 98 5.10 -15.08 -2.99
C ALA A 98 5.52 -16.47 -3.48
N LYS A 99 5.20 -17.51 -2.70
CA LYS A 99 5.56 -18.91 -3.00
C LYS A 99 4.39 -19.68 -3.61
N GLY A 100 4.70 -20.61 -4.50
CA GLY A 100 3.72 -21.52 -5.08
C GLY A 100 3.10 -22.49 -4.05
N LYS A 101 1.84 -22.91 -4.28
CA LYS A 101 1.09 -23.84 -3.41
C LYS A 101 1.44 -25.33 -3.61
N GLN A 102 2.36 -25.69 -4.51
CA GLN A 102 2.65 -27.10 -4.80
C GLN A 102 3.50 -27.77 -3.71
N LYS A 103 3.06 -28.94 -3.25
CA LYS A 103 3.68 -29.75 -2.18
C LYS A 103 5.13 -30.17 -2.44
N ASN A 104 5.57 -30.21 -3.71
CA ASN A 104 6.90 -30.71 -4.10
C ASN A 104 7.89 -29.62 -4.52
N VAL A 105 7.49 -28.34 -4.53
CA VAL A 105 8.34 -27.22 -4.95
C VAL A 105 8.15 -26.02 -4.01
N SER A 106 8.13 -26.28 -2.70
CA SER A 106 7.78 -25.33 -1.63
C SER A 106 8.79 -24.17 -1.43
N LYS A 107 9.72 -23.97 -2.37
CA LYS A 107 10.76 -22.92 -2.31
C LYS A 107 10.76 -21.95 -3.49
N LEU A 108 10.08 -22.25 -4.59
CA LEU A 108 10.06 -21.36 -5.76
C LEU A 108 9.15 -20.16 -5.51
N ARG A 109 9.76 -18.97 -5.48
CA ARG A 109 9.06 -17.68 -5.40
C ARG A 109 8.71 -17.18 -6.80
N LEU A 110 7.76 -16.25 -6.89
CA LEU A 110 7.41 -15.61 -8.16
C LEU A 110 8.64 -14.96 -8.83
N VAL A 111 9.51 -14.33 -8.04
CA VAL A 111 10.74 -13.71 -8.55
C VAL A 111 11.71 -14.74 -9.18
N ASP A 112 11.75 -15.96 -8.64
CA ASP A 112 12.62 -17.03 -9.16
C ASP A 112 12.08 -17.54 -10.52
N LEU A 113 10.75 -17.58 -10.69
CA LEU A 113 10.12 -17.87 -11.98
C LEU A 113 10.40 -16.75 -12.99
N LEU A 114 10.25 -15.48 -12.59
CA LEU A 114 10.55 -14.35 -13.49
C LEU A 114 11.99 -14.40 -13.99
N ALA A 115 12.95 -14.67 -13.10
CA ALA A 115 14.36 -14.82 -13.45
C ALA A 115 14.62 -15.97 -14.44
N GLN A 116 13.83 -17.06 -14.38
CA GLN A 116 13.97 -18.21 -15.28
C GLN A 116 13.33 -18.00 -16.66
N PHE A 117 12.24 -17.24 -16.72
CA PHE A 117 11.41 -17.12 -17.93
C PHE A 117 11.60 -15.79 -18.69
N VAL A 118 12.35 -14.84 -18.15
CA VAL A 118 12.60 -13.53 -18.76
C VAL A 118 14.10 -13.29 -18.86
N GLU A 119 14.58 -12.93 -20.05
CA GLU A 119 15.96 -12.48 -20.23
C GLU A 119 16.09 -11.04 -19.72
N PHE A 120 17.01 -10.83 -18.78
CA PHE A 120 17.32 -9.51 -18.24
C PHE A 120 18.71 -9.07 -18.68
N ASP A 121 18.83 -7.79 -19.06
CA ASP A 121 20.12 -7.13 -19.15
C ASP A 121 20.68 -6.96 -17.73
N THR A 122 21.57 -7.88 -17.34
CA THR A 122 22.17 -7.91 -16.01
C THR A 122 23.04 -6.70 -15.72
N ILE A 123 23.69 -6.13 -16.75
CA ILE A 123 24.53 -4.95 -16.62
C ILE A 123 23.66 -3.73 -16.34
N ALA A 124 22.59 -3.54 -17.13
CA ALA A 124 21.65 -2.45 -16.89
C ALA A 124 21.00 -2.58 -15.50
N LEU A 125 20.60 -3.79 -15.10
CA LEU A 125 20.02 -4.06 -13.78
C LEU A 125 20.99 -3.70 -12.64
N GLU A 126 22.25 -4.13 -12.73
CA GLU A 126 23.27 -3.82 -11.72
C GLU A 126 23.57 -2.31 -11.63
N ASN A 127 23.58 -1.61 -12.76
CA ASN A 127 23.75 -0.15 -12.79
C ASN A 127 22.58 0.57 -12.10
N VAL A 128 21.34 0.13 -12.33
CA VAL A 128 20.15 0.70 -11.68
C VAL A 128 20.18 0.41 -10.18
N ILE A 129 20.49 -0.83 -9.78
CA ILE A 129 20.60 -1.20 -8.36
C ILE A 129 21.67 -0.35 -7.67
N SER A 130 22.84 -0.17 -8.29
CA SER A 130 23.92 0.65 -7.74
C SER A 130 23.50 2.10 -7.55
N SER A 131 22.81 2.67 -8.55
CA SER A 131 22.30 4.05 -8.48
C SER A 131 21.26 4.23 -7.37
N LEU A 132 20.33 3.28 -7.24
CA LEU A 132 19.32 3.29 -6.18
C LEU A 132 19.92 3.07 -4.80
N GLN A 133 20.93 2.20 -4.68
CA GLN A 133 21.66 2.01 -3.43
C GLN A 133 22.37 3.29 -3.00
N LEU A 134 23.06 3.99 -3.92
CA LEU A 134 23.67 5.29 -3.64
C LEU A 134 22.63 6.30 -3.15
N ALA A 135 21.50 6.42 -3.84
CA ALA A 135 20.41 7.29 -3.42
C ALA A 135 19.86 6.90 -2.03
N ARG A 136 19.73 5.60 -1.77
CA ARG A 136 19.31 5.07 -0.47
C ARG A 136 20.30 5.40 0.64
N PHE A 137 21.61 5.33 0.38
CA PHE A 137 22.65 5.74 1.34
C PHE A 137 22.60 7.23 1.62
N ALA A 138 22.28 8.08 0.63
CA ALA A 138 22.10 9.51 0.85
C ALA A 138 20.99 9.81 1.86
N PHE A 139 19.89 9.05 1.83
CA PHE A 139 18.78 9.18 2.80
C PHE A 139 19.00 8.38 4.10
N ARG A 140 19.85 7.36 4.13
CA ARG A 140 20.15 6.59 5.35
C ARG A 140 21.30 7.12 6.19
N GLY A 141 22.06 8.09 5.71
CA GLY A 141 23.27 8.54 6.40
C GLY A 141 24.43 7.55 6.21
N SER A 142 25.64 8.09 6.07
CA SER A 142 26.84 7.29 5.81
C SER A 142 27.34 6.64 7.11
N LEU A 143 27.11 5.34 7.27
CA LEU A 143 27.91 4.50 8.16
C LEU A 143 28.55 3.41 7.29
N ARG A 144 29.77 3.72 6.84
CA ARG A 144 30.71 2.71 6.38
C ARG A 144 31.09 1.84 7.58
N ASP A 145 31.09 0.54 7.28
CA ASP A 145 31.76 -0.56 7.96
C ASP A 145 30.84 -1.38 8.87
N GLY A 146 30.66 -2.61 8.41
CA GLY A 146 29.61 -3.52 8.81
C GLY A 146 29.56 -3.74 10.31
N LEU A 147 28.39 -3.48 10.90
CA LEU A 147 27.97 -4.14 12.12
C LEU A 147 26.44 -4.12 12.18
N ASN A 148 25.85 -5.28 11.83
CA ASN A 148 24.52 -5.76 12.16
C ASN A 148 23.31 -4.97 11.59
N ASP A 149 22.46 -5.70 10.86
CA ASP A 149 21.13 -5.29 10.36
C ASP A 149 20.19 -4.65 11.41
N LEU A 150 20.53 -4.77 12.71
CA LEU A 150 19.82 -4.13 13.82
C LEU A 150 20.14 -2.64 13.98
N PHE A 151 21.35 -2.19 13.63
CA PHE A 151 21.73 -0.78 13.71
C PHE A 151 21.18 0.02 12.52
N ASP A 152 21.02 -0.62 11.36
CA ASP A 152 20.44 -0.02 10.15
C ASP A 152 18.95 0.37 10.32
N ALA A 153 18.24 -0.27 11.25
CA ALA A 153 16.88 0.08 11.65
C ALA A 153 16.83 1.23 12.69
N LEU A 154 17.95 1.54 13.35
CA LEU A 154 18.08 2.59 14.36
C LEU A 154 18.60 3.91 13.80
N ILE A 155 19.18 3.91 12.59
CA ILE A 155 19.55 5.16 11.91
C ILE A 155 18.27 5.80 11.39
N ARG A 156 17.91 6.94 11.98
CA ARG A 156 16.80 7.77 11.52
C ARG A 156 17.06 8.13 10.05
N SER A 157 16.24 7.62 9.14
CA SER A 157 16.32 7.99 7.73
C SER A 157 16.14 9.50 7.62
N ILE A 158 17.14 10.18 7.07
CA ILE A 158 17.03 11.58 6.67
C ILE A 158 16.05 11.59 5.51
N THR A 159 14.95 12.33 5.66
CA THR A 159 13.95 12.47 4.61
C THR A 159 14.26 13.68 3.74
N LEU A 160 13.73 13.73 2.51
CA LEU A 160 13.85 14.92 1.66
C LEU A 160 13.34 16.18 2.38
N ASN A 161 12.29 16.04 3.21
CA ASN A 161 11.75 17.12 4.03
C ASN A 161 12.77 17.64 5.05
N ASP A 162 13.56 16.76 5.67
CA ASP A 162 14.58 17.14 6.64
C ASP A 162 15.70 17.95 5.96
N VAL A 163 16.10 17.55 4.74
CA VAL A 163 17.11 18.27 3.94
C VAL A 163 16.60 19.65 3.52
N GLU A 164 15.35 19.74 3.08
CA GLU A 164 14.72 21.02 2.75
C GLU A 164 14.62 21.95 3.97
N ALA A 165 14.26 21.41 5.14
CA ALA A 165 14.21 22.17 6.39
C ALA A 165 15.59 22.71 6.78
N ALA A 166 16.62 21.86 6.73
CA ALA A 166 18.00 22.24 7.01
C ALA A 166 18.52 23.30 6.01
N SER A 167 18.22 23.13 4.72
CA SER A 167 18.56 24.10 3.67
C SER A 167 17.90 25.47 3.92
N LYS A 168 16.63 25.48 4.33
CA LYS A 168 15.90 26.71 4.67
C LYS A 168 16.49 27.42 5.89
N GLU A 169 16.84 26.67 6.94
CA GLU A 169 17.47 27.22 8.15
C GLU A 169 18.87 27.79 7.86
N LEU A 170 19.67 27.07 7.07
CA LEU A 170 20.98 27.52 6.63
C LEU A 170 20.88 28.83 5.83
N ASN A 171 20.02 28.87 4.82
CA ASN A 171 19.82 30.06 3.99
C ASN A 171 19.32 31.26 4.80
N SER A 172 18.43 31.03 5.77
CA SER A 172 17.96 32.07 6.69
C SER A 172 19.09 32.61 7.56
N SER A 173 19.98 31.73 8.03
CA SER A 173 21.16 32.10 8.83
C SER A 173 22.16 32.91 8.03
N VAL A 174 22.49 32.49 6.80
CA VAL A 174 23.39 33.23 5.90
C VAL A 174 22.81 34.62 5.57
N THR A 175 21.51 34.68 5.27
CA THR A 175 20.83 35.96 5.01
C THR A 175 20.90 36.90 6.20
N ARG A 176 20.67 36.39 7.41
CA ARG A 176 20.78 37.15 8.66
C ARG A 176 22.21 37.65 8.89
N LEU A 177 23.22 36.81 8.67
CA LEU A 177 24.63 37.20 8.81
C LEU A 177 25.00 38.30 7.81
N LYS A 178 24.56 38.20 6.55
CA LYS A 178 24.78 39.25 5.55
C LYS A 178 24.13 40.57 5.95
N GLN A 179 22.88 40.54 6.42
CA GLN A 179 22.20 41.74 6.92
C GLN A 179 22.92 42.35 8.13
N GLN A 180 23.45 41.53 9.04
CA GLN A 180 24.22 42.02 10.19
C GLN A 180 25.55 42.64 9.75
N LEU A 181 26.26 42.02 8.81
CA LEU A 181 27.50 42.55 8.27
C LEU A 181 27.28 43.91 7.58
N THR A 182 26.22 44.05 6.78
CA THR A 182 25.93 45.30 6.08
C THR A 182 25.35 46.41 6.97
N SER A 183 24.58 46.06 8.02
CA SER A 183 23.95 47.06 8.91
C SER A 183 24.82 47.46 10.10
N ARG A 184 25.54 46.51 10.71
CA ARG A 184 26.35 46.73 11.92
C ARG A 184 27.85 46.81 11.63
N GLY A 185 28.31 46.14 10.57
CA GLY A 185 29.71 46.14 10.13
C GLY A 185 30.05 47.26 9.15
N ALA A 186 29.11 48.14 8.79
CA ALA A 186 29.30 49.20 7.80
C ALA A 186 30.49 50.15 8.09
N GLY A 187 30.87 50.30 9.36
CA GLY A 187 32.00 51.13 9.78
C GLY A 187 33.36 50.41 9.81
N ASP A 188 33.39 49.08 9.67
CA ASP A 188 34.61 48.27 9.69
C ASP A 188 34.88 47.67 8.31
N MET A 189 35.66 48.43 7.53
CA MET A 189 35.95 48.05 6.14
C MET A 189 36.75 46.76 6.04
N SER A 190 37.61 46.48 7.03
CA SER A 190 38.42 45.26 7.07
C SER A 190 37.57 44.01 7.27
N LEU A 191 36.53 44.10 8.11
CA LEU A 191 35.57 43.03 8.34
C LEU A 191 34.70 42.76 7.10
N LEU A 192 34.26 43.82 6.43
CA LEU A 192 33.50 43.73 5.18
C LEU A 192 34.32 43.06 4.07
N GLU A 193 35.55 43.52 3.83
CA GLU A 193 36.43 42.94 2.81
C GLU A 193 36.73 41.45 3.08
N ALA A 194 36.88 41.06 4.35
CA ALA A 194 37.19 39.67 4.72
C ALA A 194 35.99 38.71 4.53
N TYR A 195 34.77 39.12 4.90
CA TYR A 195 33.62 38.20 5.00
C TYR A 195 32.55 38.37 3.91
N GLN A 196 32.52 39.51 3.21
CA GLN A 196 31.57 39.73 2.11
C GLN A 196 31.69 38.66 1.01
N PRO A 197 32.89 38.30 0.49
CA PRO A 197 33.01 37.32 -0.59
C PRO A 197 32.53 35.93 -0.17
N PHE A 198 32.80 35.54 1.08
CA PHE A 198 32.34 34.28 1.65
C PHE A 198 30.81 34.22 1.72
N LEU A 199 30.15 35.28 2.24
CA LEU A 199 28.69 35.30 2.37
C LEU A 199 28.00 35.33 1.00
N GLU A 200 28.56 36.02 0.02
CA GLU A 200 28.04 36.00 -1.35
C GLU A 200 28.15 34.61 -2.00
N SER A 201 29.31 33.95 -1.83
CA SER A 201 29.50 32.57 -2.29
C SER A 201 28.56 31.59 -1.58
N ALA A 202 28.36 31.75 -0.26
CA ALA A 202 27.43 30.92 0.52
C ALA A 202 25.97 31.12 0.07
N MET A 203 25.56 32.35 -0.25
CA MET A 203 24.23 32.62 -0.81
C MET A 203 24.05 32.00 -2.20
N ALA A 204 25.05 32.11 -3.06
CA ALA A 204 24.99 31.51 -4.40
C ALA A 204 24.88 29.98 -4.31
N SER A 205 25.71 29.36 -3.47
CA SER A 205 25.65 27.91 -3.19
C SER A 205 24.31 27.50 -2.59
N GLY A 206 23.78 28.29 -1.65
CA GLY A 206 22.49 28.06 -1.03
C GLY A 206 21.31 28.17 -2.00
N ALA A 207 21.38 29.09 -2.97
CA ALA A 207 20.39 29.20 -4.04
C ALA A 207 20.44 28.01 -5.01
N SER A 208 21.64 27.55 -5.37
CA SER A 208 21.82 26.33 -6.17
C SER A 208 21.21 25.12 -5.47
N LEU A 209 21.53 24.94 -4.18
CA LEU A 209 20.98 23.83 -3.38
C LEU A 209 19.44 23.84 -3.34
N VAL A 210 18.82 25.02 -3.22
CA VAL A 210 17.36 25.14 -3.26
C VAL A 210 16.79 24.73 -4.62
N SER A 211 17.48 25.09 -5.72
CA SER A 211 17.09 24.66 -7.07
C SER A 211 17.17 23.13 -7.20
N ASP A 212 18.28 22.53 -6.77
CA ASP A 212 18.48 21.08 -6.85
C ASP A 212 17.42 20.32 -6.04
N LEU A 213 17.03 20.84 -4.86
CA LEU A 213 15.96 20.25 -4.04
C LEU A 213 14.57 20.37 -4.71
N GLN A 214 14.31 21.45 -5.44
CA GLN A 214 13.07 21.61 -6.20
C GLN A 214 12.98 20.60 -7.36
N ASP A 215 14.09 20.38 -8.06
CA ASP A 215 14.18 19.38 -9.13
C ASP A 215 14.00 17.96 -8.59
N LEU A 216 14.60 17.67 -7.43
CA LEU A 216 14.42 16.40 -6.74
C LEU A 216 12.96 16.18 -6.32
N ARG A 217 12.29 17.24 -5.85
CA ARG A 217 10.86 17.21 -5.50
C ARG A 217 9.96 17.03 -6.72
N ALA A 218 10.31 17.63 -7.86
CA ALA A 218 9.60 17.40 -9.12
C ALA A 218 9.76 15.94 -9.57
N THR A 219 10.96 15.37 -9.42
CA THR A 219 11.23 13.96 -9.71
C THR A 219 10.43 13.03 -8.81
N GLU A 220 10.35 13.29 -7.50
CA GLU A 220 9.51 12.55 -6.57
C GLU A 220 8.04 12.52 -7.04
N LYS A 221 7.46 13.68 -7.38
CA LYS A 221 6.08 13.76 -7.89
C LYS A 221 5.88 12.97 -9.18
N SER A 222 6.84 13.03 -10.10
CA SER A 222 6.80 12.26 -11.33
C SER A 222 6.80 10.75 -11.06
N LEU A 223 7.65 10.29 -10.14
CA LEU A 223 7.70 8.89 -9.70
C LEU A 223 6.42 8.45 -9.01
N GLN A 224 5.85 9.29 -8.13
CA GLN A 224 4.58 9.02 -7.47
C GLN A 224 3.45 8.80 -8.49
N LEU A 225 3.35 9.68 -9.50
CA LEU A 225 2.35 9.55 -10.57
C LEU A 225 2.59 8.31 -11.43
N PHE A 226 3.84 8.07 -11.85
CA PHE A 226 4.19 6.95 -12.72
C PHE A 226 3.95 5.59 -12.06
N LEU A 227 4.22 5.48 -10.75
CA LEU A 227 4.13 4.24 -9.98
C LEU A 227 2.81 4.11 -9.20
N CYS A 228 1.88 5.06 -9.35
CA CYS A 228 0.64 5.15 -8.58
C CYS A 228 0.90 5.08 -7.05
N ALA A 229 1.88 5.84 -6.59
CA ALA A 229 2.43 5.82 -5.23
C ALA A 229 2.25 7.16 -4.51
N ASP A 230 1.07 7.77 -4.65
CA ASP A 230 0.75 9.17 -4.25
C ASP A 230 1.07 9.53 -2.80
N THR A 231 1.12 8.55 -1.90
CA THR A 231 1.37 8.75 -0.47
C THR A 231 2.80 8.41 -0.05
N MET A 232 3.60 7.82 -0.94
CA MET A 232 4.93 7.34 -0.60
C MET A 232 5.96 8.46 -0.77
N LYS A 233 6.86 8.57 0.19
CA LYS A 233 8.00 9.50 0.09
C LYS A 233 9.07 8.96 -0.83
N LEU A 234 9.93 9.82 -1.36
CA LEU A 234 11.03 9.46 -2.26
C LEU A 234 11.90 8.34 -1.67
N GLU A 235 12.27 8.45 -0.40
CA GLU A 235 13.07 7.42 0.29
C GLU A 235 12.37 6.06 0.39
N GLU A 236 11.04 6.05 0.54
CA GLU A 236 10.23 4.82 0.59
C GLU A 236 10.14 4.19 -0.80
N ILE A 237 9.92 4.99 -1.85
CA ILE A 237 9.90 4.55 -3.25
C ILE A 237 11.26 3.91 -3.60
N ILE A 238 12.36 4.61 -3.30
CA ILE A 238 13.72 4.10 -3.54
C ILE A 238 13.92 2.79 -2.77
N SER A 239 13.52 2.71 -1.51
CA SER A 239 13.68 1.51 -0.70
C SER A 239 12.94 0.31 -1.30
N VAL A 240 11.66 0.47 -1.66
CA VAL A 240 10.83 -0.60 -2.21
C VAL A 240 11.36 -1.09 -3.55
N ILE A 241 11.74 -0.18 -4.46
CA ILE A 241 12.30 -0.56 -5.77
C ILE A 241 13.66 -1.24 -5.60
N THR A 242 14.52 -0.71 -4.72
CA THR A 242 15.84 -1.32 -4.44
C THR A 242 15.68 -2.75 -3.93
N GLU A 243 14.76 -2.97 -2.99
CA GLU A 243 14.48 -4.29 -2.43
C GLU A 243 13.98 -5.26 -3.50
N ALA A 244 13.01 -4.84 -4.30
CA ALA A 244 12.44 -5.64 -5.39
C ALA A 244 13.50 -6.03 -6.43
N LEU A 245 14.32 -5.08 -6.89
CA LEU A 245 15.37 -5.34 -7.87
C LEU A 245 16.52 -6.16 -7.30
N THR A 246 16.85 -5.99 -6.02
CA THR A 246 17.87 -6.82 -5.36
C THR A 246 17.38 -8.27 -5.25
N MET A 247 16.10 -8.50 -4.94
CA MET A 247 15.52 -9.85 -4.98
C MET A 247 15.59 -10.47 -6.38
N LEU A 248 15.29 -9.69 -7.42
CA LEU A 248 15.39 -10.15 -8.80
C LEU A 248 16.84 -10.48 -9.20
N SER A 249 17.78 -9.60 -8.90
CA SER A 249 19.21 -9.82 -9.19
C SER A 249 19.75 -11.05 -8.47
N ALA A 250 19.34 -11.27 -7.21
CA ALA A 250 19.71 -12.47 -6.47
C ALA A 250 19.15 -13.75 -7.11
N SER A 251 17.93 -13.71 -7.65
CA SER A 251 17.30 -14.85 -8.33
C SER A 251 17.87 -15.15 -9.71
N ILE A 252 18.38 -14.14 -10.44
CA ILE A 252 19.05 -14.34 -11.75
C ILE A 252 20.42 -15.01 -11.59
N LYS A 253 21.11 -14.76 -10.48
CA LYS A 253 22.46 -15.30 -10.21
C LYS A 253 22.45 -16.76 -9.74
N VAL A 254 21.28 -17.38 -9.61
CA VAL A 254 21.06 -18.78 -9.18
C VAL A 254 20.74 -19.65 -10.37
#